data_AF-A0A0C2GM64-F1
#
_entry.id   AF-A0A0C2GM64-F1
#
_cell.length_a   1.000
_cell.length_b   1.000
_cell.length_c   1.000
_cell.angle_alpha   90.00
_cell.angle_beta   90.00
_cell.angle_gamma   90.00
#
_symmetry.space_group_name_H-M   'P 1'
#
loop_
_entity.id
_entity.type
_entity.pdbx_description
1 polymer ?
#
loop_
_entity_poly.entity_id
_entity_poly.type
_entity_poly.pdbx_seq_one_letter_code
_entity_poly.pdbx_strand_id
1 'polypeptide(L)'
;MYVPNTDKDPRVLRSCGKHIEVYFKKHCAAALYLPETDWMLVLDADTGVVNPNHCIEEWIDDSVDVILYERIFNWEIMAGNYLMLLLEVLIPECIDEYRACEDYWMNATDYETYMATVMCARMALGARRIWPGKVRIYRRFGAFARDGWATHEMYVWRHSQRTTYFRAVELVHVH
;
A
#
# COMPACT_ATOMS: atom_id res chain seq x y z
N MET A 1 -4.05 12.23 15.19
CA MET A 1 -3.37 11.67 14.01
C MET A 1 -1.98 12.29 13.91
N TYR A 2 -0.93 11.50 14.18
CA TYR A 2 0.48 11.94 14.06
C TYR A 2 1.01 11.52 12.69
N VAL A 3 1.69 12.45 12.03
CA VAL A 3 2.21 12.28 10.67
C VAL A 3 3.71 12.58 10.68
N PRO A 4 4.57 11.57 10.86
CA PRO A 4 6.01 11.77 10.83
C PRO A 4 6.45 12.16 9.41
N ASN A 5 7.12 13.31 9.29
CA ASN A 5 7.81 13.67 8.05
C ASN A 5 9.14 12.88 8.00
N THR A 6 9.25 11.94 7.06
CA THR A 6 10.41 11.03 6.97
C THR A 6 11.76 11.72 6.78
N ASP A 7 11.79 12.98 6.35
CA ASP A 7 13.01 13.76 6.15
C ASP A 7 13.37 14.66 7.33
N LYS A 8 12.47 14.82 8.30
CA LYS A 8 12.67 15.70 9.46
C LYS A 8 12.55 14.97 10.79
N ASP A 9 11.87 13.83 10.80
CA ASP A 9 11.65 13.03 11.99
C ASP A 9 12.99 12.48 12.51
N PRO A 10 13.44 12.87 13.73
CA PRO A 10 14.76 12.49 14.24
C PRO A 10 14.95 10.98 14.39
N ARG A 11 13.87 10.22 14.65
CA ARG A 11 13.91 8.76 14.78
C ARG A 11 14.09 8.12 13.41
N VAL A 12 13.36 8.59 12.40
CA VAL A 12 13.53 8.13 11.01
C VAL A 12 14.91 8.50 10.47
N LEU A 13 15.38 9.72 10.69
CA LEU A 13 16.72 10.14 10.24
C LEU A 13 17.83 9.30 10.86
N ARG A 14 17.70 8.97 12.16
CA ARG A 14 18.68 8.13 12.88
C ARG A 14 18.72 6.69 12.36
N SER A 15 17.56 6.06 12.19
CA SER A 15 17.47 4.62 11.89
C SER A 15 17.37 4.30 10.40
N CYS A 16 16.74 5.17 9.61
CA CYS A 16 16.46 4.98 8.18
C CYS A 16 17.21 5.96 7.27
N GLY A 17 18.02 6.89 7.82
CA GLY A 17 18.72 7.91 7.03
C GLY A 17 19.71 7.38 5.99
N LYS A 18 20.12 6.10 6.11
CA LYS A 18 20.96 5.42 5.11
C LYS A 18 20.25 5.10 3.80
N HIS A 19 18.92 5.07 3.79
CA HIS A 19 18.14 4.76 2.58
C HIS A 19 17.99 6.02 1.73
N ILE A 20 18.67 6.02 0.57
CA ILE A 20 18.62 7.11 -0.41
C ILE A 20 17.29 7.08 -1.17
N GLU A 21 16.88 5.89 -1.59
CA GLU A 21 15.62 5.71 -2.32
C GLU A 21 14.41 5.84 -1.39
N VAL A 22 13.44 6.64 -1.84
CA VAL A 22 12.19 6.94 -1.10
C VAL A 22 11.39 5.66 -0.80
N TYR A 23 11.43 4.69 -1.70
CA TYR A 23 10.74 3.40 -1.54
C TYR A 23 11.28 2.63 -0.33
N PHE A 24 12.60 2.50 -0.17
CA PHE A 24 13.17 1.78 0.96
C PHE A 24 13.06 2.57 2.27
N LYS A 25 13.23 3.89 2.20
CA LYS A 25 13.04 4.77 3.37
C LYS A 25 11.62 4.66 3.91
N LYS A 26 10.62 4.53 3.01
CA LYS A 26 9.23 4.29 3.37
C LYS A 26 9.05 3.00 4.18
N HIS A 27 9.51 1.86 3.66
CA HIS A 27 9.34 0.59 4.36
C HIS A 27 10.07 0.57 5.71
N CYS A 28 11.24 1.20 5.78
CA CYS A 28 11.99 1.34 7.04
C CYS A 28 11.22 2.18 8.08
N ALA A 29 10.68 3.34 7.69
CA ALA A 29 9.91 4.18 8.60
C ALA A 29 8.63 3.49 9.08
N ALA A 30 7.94 2.75 8.20
CA ALA A 30 6.77 1.95 8.58
C ALA A 30 7.13 0.93 9.67
N ALA A 31 8.20 0.16 9.46
CA ALA A 31 8.65 -0.85 10.41
C ALA A 31 9.05 -0.28 11.78
N LEU A 32 9.54 0.97 11.85
CA LEU A 32 9.90 1.62 13.11
C LEU A 32 8.71 1.99 13.99
N TYR A 33 7.57 2.30 13.37
CA TYR A 33 6.38 2.78 14.06
C TYR A 33 5.30 1.69 14.23
N LEU A 34 5.36 0.62 13.43
CA LEU A 34 4.37 -0.45 13.44
C LEU A 34 4.15 -1.08 14.84
N PRO A 35 5.19 -1.34 15.66
CA PRO A 35 4.99 -1.90 17.00
C PRO A 35 4.26 -0.98 17.99
N GLU A 36 4.06 0.30 17.65
CA GLU A 36 3.45 1.33 18.51
C GLU A 36 2.05 1.73 18.03
N THR A 37 1.48 1.00 17.06
CA THR A 37 0.20 1.33 16.44
C THR A 37 -0.65 0.09 16.21
N ASP A 38 -1.96 0.19 16.46
CA ASP A 38 -2.91 -0.87 16.12
C ASP A 38 -3.12 -0.94 14.59
N TRP A 39 -3.28 0.22 13.97
CA TRP A 39 -3.39 0.38 12.52
C TRP A 39 -2.42 1.44 12.00
N MET A 40 -1.75 1.14 10.90
CA MET A 40 -0.87 2.07 10.21
C MET A 40 -1.32 2.28 8.78
N LEU A 41 -1.56 3.55 8.43
CA LEU A 41 -1.81 3.94 7.05
C LEU A 41 -0.55 4.54 6.43
N VAL A 42 -0.12 3.97 5.31
CA VAL A 42 1.07 4.39 4.54
C VAL A 42 0.62 4.95 3.20
N LEU A 43 0.82 6.25 2.96
CA LEU A 43 0.51 6.90 1.66
C LEU A 43 1.76 7.49 1.01
N ASP A 44 1.82 7.36 -0.31
CA ASP A 44 2.82 8.06 -1.12
C ASP A 44 2.45 9.56 -1.26
N ALA A 45 3.45 10.39 -1.52
CA ALA A 45 3.31 11.85 -1.56
C ALA A 45 2.35 12.34 -2.64
N ASP A 46 2.21 11.55 -3.71
CA ASP A 46 1.38 11.77 -4.87
C ASP A 46 0.02 11.05 -4.75
N THR A 47 -0.36 10.60 -3.56
CA THR A 47 -1.68 10.01 -3.31
C THR A 47 -2.65 11.09 -2.79
N GLY A 48 -3.80 11.21 -3.45
CA GLY A 48 -4.91 12.05 -3.01
C GLY A 48 -5.90 11.26 -2.15
N VAL A 49 -6.34 11.85 -1.03
CA VAL A 49 -7.45 11.30 -0.24
C VAL A 49 -8.76 11.59 -0.97
N VAL A 50 -9.57 10.56 -1.16
CA VAL A 50 -10.91 10.72 -1.73
C VAL A 50 -11.97 10.48 -0.69
N ASN A 51 -13.08 11.17 -0.87
CA ASN A 51 -14.21 11.15 0.05
C ASN A 51 -13.87 11.78 1.43
N PRO A 52 -13.52 13.09 1.46
CA PRO A 52 -13.06 13.76 2.68
C PRO A 52 -14.11 13.89 3.79
N ASN A 53 -15.37 13.58 3.49
CA ASN A 53 -16.48 13.64 4.45
C ASN A 53 -16.71 12.30 5.18
N HIS A 54 -15.81 11.34 5.02
CA HIS A 54 -15.87 10.02 5.63
C HIS A 54 -14.63 9.77 6.49
N CYS A 55 -14.81 8.99 7.55
CA CYS A 55 -13.75 8.68 8.51
C CYS A 55 -12.94 7.47 8.02
N ILE A 56 -11.61 7.45 8.21
CA ILE A 56 -10.74 6.36 7.73
C ILE A 56 -11.12 5.01 8.38
N GLU A 57 -11.68 5.08 9.57
CA GLU A 57 -12.20 3.98 10.38
C GLU A 57 -13.28 3.18 9.65
N GLU A 58 -14.00 3.79 8.70
CA GLU A 58 -15.00 3.08 7.87
C GLU A 58 -14.38 2.04 6.92
N TRP A 59 -13.09 2.18 6.61
CA TRP A 59 -12.36 1.26 5.74
C TRP A 59 -11.52 0.24 6.50
N ILE A 60 -11.38 0.41 7.82
CA ILE A 60 -10.68 -0.54 8.69
C ILE A 60 -11.52 -1.83 8.78
N ASP A 61 -10.84 -2.97 8.71
CA ASP A 61 -11.44 -4.29 8.77
C ASP A 61 -10.57 -5.17 9.68
N ASP A 62 -11.00 -5.29 10.94
CA ASP A 62 -10.30 -6.08 11.96
C ASP A 62 -10.30 -7.59 11.69
N SER A 63 -10.92 -8.06 10.60
CA SER A 63 -10.87 -9.45 10.17
C SER A 63 -9.65 -9.80 9.30
N VAL A 64 -8.79 -8.83 8.97
CA VAL A 64 -7.59 -9.00 8.14
C VAL A 64 -6.38 -8.25 8.71
N ASP A 65 -5.16 -8.70 8.36
CA ASP A 65 -3.93 -8.08 8.85
C ASP A 65 -3.44 -6.93 7.94
N VAL A 66 -3.79 -6.98 6.65
CA VAL A 66 -3.35 -6.00 5.65
C VAL A 66 -4.51 -5.57 4.76
N ILE A 67 -4.67 -4.26 4.58
CA ILE A 67 -5.63 -3.68 3.65
C ILE A 67 -4.87 -3.02 2.49
N LEU A 68 -5.20 -3.44 1.27
CA LEU A 68 -4.69 -2.89 0.02
C LEU A 68 -5.85 -2.35 -0.83
N TYR A 69 -5.52 -1.65 -1.90
CA TYR A 69 -6.51 -1.16 -2.85
C TYR A 69 -6.00 -1.22 -4.29
N GLU A 70 -6.92 -1.32 -5.25
CA GLU A 70 -6.58 -1.27 -6.68
C GLU A 70 -6.26 0.17 -7.09
N ARG A 71 -5.12 0.39 -7.75
CA ARG A 71 -4.79 1.70 -8.34
C ARG A 71 -5.74 2.01 -9.49
N ILE A 72 -5.95 3.30 -9.78
CA ILE A 72 -6.97 3.71 -10.76
C ILE A 72 -6.41 3.75 -12.17
N PHE A 73 -5.21 4.31 -12.32
CA PHE A 73 -4.58 4.53 -13.62
C PHE A 73 -4.04 3.26 -14.27
N ASN A 74 -3.79 2.19 -13.50
CA ASN A 74 -3.29 0.93 -14.02
C ASN A 74 -3.92 -0.31 -13.34
N TRP A 75 -3.39 -1.49 -13.64
CA TRP A 75 -3.88 -2.76 -13.11
C TRP A 75 -3.12 -3.20 -11.83
N GLU A 76 -2.44 -2.30 -11.12
CA GLU A 76 -1.73 -2.67 -9.89
C GLU A 76 -2.66 -2.75 -8.67
N ILE A 77 -2.26 -3.57 -7.71
CA ILE A 77 -2.68 -3.40 -6.31
C ILE A 77 -1.63 -2.48 -5.69
N MET A 78 -2.06 -1.49 -4.90
CA MET A 78 -1.17 -0.57 -4.18
C MET A 78 -0.04 -1.36 -3.53
N ALA A 79 1.20 -0.92 -3.77
CA ALA A 79 2.44 -1.67 -3.53
C ALA A 79 2.69 -2.84 -4.51
N GLY A 80 2.72 -2.53 -5.82
CA GLY A 80 2.89 -3.50 -6.92
C GLY A 80 4.11 -4.42 -6.79
N ASN A 81 5.15 -3.99 -6.07
CA ASN A 81 6.33 -4.76 -5.71
C ASN A 81 6.07 -5.94 -4.74
N TYR A 82 4.88 -6.04 -4.14
CA TYR A 82 4.47 -7.17 -3.29
C TYR A 82 3.57 -8.17 -4.00
N LEU A 83 3.24 -7.98 -5.29
CA LEU A 83 2.31 -8.86 -6.00
C LEU A 83 2.76 -10.33 -6.00
N MET A 84 4.05 -10.61 -6.22
CA MET A 84 4.57 -11.98 -6.15
C MET A 84 4.44 -12.56 -4.74
N LEU A 85 4.74 -11.77 -3.70
CA LEU A 85 4.54 -12.20 -2.30
C LEU A 85 3.05 -12.47 -2.00
N LEU A 86 2.15 -11.64 -2.54
CA LEU A 86 0.71 -11.85 -2.37
C LEU A 86 0.25 -13.16 -3.01
N LEU A 87 0.77 -13.54 -4.19
CA LEU A 87 0.45 -14.83 -4.78
C LEU A 87 0.87 -15.99 -3.86
N GLU A 88 2.13 -15.97 -3.42
CA GLU A 88 2.69 -17.00 -2.53
C GLU A 88 1.90 -17.14 -1.21
N VAL A 89 1.53 -16.01 -0.59
CA VAL A 89 0.86 -16.01 0.72
C VAL A 89 -0.64 -16.31 0.62
N LEU A 90 -1.31 -15.81 -0.43
CA LEU A 90 -2.77 -15.85 -0.54
C LEU A 90 -3.29 -17.09 -1.25
N ILE A 91 -2.52 -17.64 -2.18
CA ILE A 91 -2.88 -18.82 -2.99
C ILE A 91 -1.66 -19.76 -3.16
N PRO A 92 -1.04 -20.25 -2.06
CA PRO A 92 0.16 -21.10 -2.11
C PRO A 92 -0.01 -22.39 -2.92
N GLU A 93 -1.24 -22.84 -3.12
CA GLU A 93 -1.58 -24.01 -3.94
C GLU A 93 -1.45 -23.77 -5.45
N CYS A 94 -1.45 -22.51 -5.90
CA CYS A 94 -1.40 -22.10 -7.30
C CYS A 94 0.04 -21.93 -7.81
N ILE A 95 0.82 -23.01 -7.72
CA ILE A 95 2.27 -23.01 -8.01
C ILE A 95 2.53 -22.70 -9.50
N ASP A 96 1.70 -23.22 -10.40
CA ASP A 96 1.90 -23.03 -11.84
C ASP A 96 1.61 -21.58 -12.25
N GLU A 97 0.57 -20.96 -11.70
CA GLU A 97 0.28 -19.54 -11.88
C GLU A 97 1.40 -18.68 -11.30
N TYR A 98 1.90 -19.00 -10.10
CA TYR A 98 3.03 -18.29 -9.51
C TYR A 98 4.25 -18.33 -10.43
N ARG A 99 4.65 -19.52 -10.92
CA ARG A 99 5.81 -19.68 -11.81
C ARG A 99 5.66 -18.93 -13.12
N ALA A 100 4.45 -18.92 -13.70
CA ALA A 100 4.18 -18.16 -14.91
C ALA A 100 4.35 -16.64 -14.68
N CYS A 101 3.83 -16.13 -13.56
CA CYS A 101 4.00 -14.71 -13.22
C CYS A 101 5.45 -14.37 -12.84
N GLU A 102 6.16 -15.30 -12.20
CA GLU A 102 7.57 -15.15 -11.85
C GLU A 102 8.47 -15.06 -13.09
N ASP A 103 8.19 -15.84 -14.13
CA ASP A 103 8.94 -15.76 -15.39
C ASP A 103 8.79 -14.39 -16.06
N TYR A 104 7.57 -13.83 -16.07
CA TYR A 104 7.37 -12.44 -16.52
C TYR A 104 8.13 -11.43 -15.66
N TRP A 105 8.14 -11.64 -14.34
CA TRP A 105 8.81 -10.74 -13.40
C TRP A 105 10.34 -10.75 -13.59
N MET A 106 10.95 -11.93 -13.69
CA MET A 106 12.41 -12.09 -13.81
C MET A 106 12.95 -11.59 -15.14
N ASN A 107 12.14 -11.58 -16.19
CA ASN A 107 12.51 -11.11 -17.52
C ASN A 107 12.06 -9.66 -17.81
N ALA A 108 11.35 -9.00 -16.89
CA ALA A 108 10.91 -7.62 -17.06
C ALA A 108 12.11 -6.65 -17.05
N THR A 109 12.14 -5.74 -18.02
CA THR A 109 13.23 -4.75 -18.18
C THR A 109 12.72 -3.31 -18.25
N ASP A 110 11.42 -3.13 -18.46
CA ASP A 110 10.77 -1.85 -18.58
C ASP A 110 9.34 -1.90 -18.00
N TYR A 111 8.64 -0.78 -18.06
CA TYR A 111 7.29 -0.66 -17.51
C TYR A 111 6.26 -1.55 -18.24
N GLU A 112 6.38 -1.71 -19.56
CA GLU A 112 5.43 -2.51 -20.34
C GLU A 112 5.58 -4.01 -20.03
N THR A 113 6.81 -4.49 -19.95
CA THR A 113 7.13 -5.88 -19.57
C THR A 113 6.80 -6.15 -18.10
N TYR A 114 7.00 -5.18 -17.21
CA TYR A 114 6.53 -5.26 -15.83
C TYR A 114 5.00 -5.40 -15.73
N MET A 115 4.25 -4.67 -16.56
CA MET A 115 2.79 -4.72 -16.56
C MET A 115 2.23 -6.10 -16.94
N ALA A 116 2.99 -6.93 -17.65
CA ALA A 116 2.64 -8.34 -17.87
C ALA A 116 2.59 -9.12 -16.55
N THR A 117 3.56 -8.90 -15.65
CA THR A 117 3.58 -9.49 -14.29
C THR A 117 2.36 -9.05 -13.49
N VAL A 118 2.05 -7.76 -13.53
CA VAL A 118 0.90 -7.18 -12.84
C VAL A 118 -0.40 -7.82 -13.30
N MET A 119 -0.59 -7.93 -14.61
CA MET A 119 -1.77 -8.56 -15.19
C MET A 119 -1.85 -10.05 -14.85
N CYS A 120 -0.73 -10.78 -14.91
CA CYS A 120 -0.66 -12.19 -14.53
C CYS A 120 -1.11 -12.41 -13.08
N ALA A 121 -0.52 -11.66 -12.13
CA ALA A 121 -0.86 -11.78 -10.72
C ALA A 121 -2.33 -11.41 -10.45
N ARG A 122 -2.86 -10.38 -11.12
CA ARG A 122 -4.28 -10.04 -11.03
C ARG A 122 -5.19 -11.17 -11.50
N MET A 123 -4.84 -11.81 -12.62
CA MET A 123 -5.63 -12.90 -13.16
C MET A 123 -5.62 -14.12 -12.23
N ALA A 124 -4.45 -14.45 -11.66
CA ALA A 124 -4.29 -15.53 -10.69
C ALA A 124 -5.11 -15.30 -9.40
N LEU A 125 -5.10 -14.09 -8.84
CA LEU A 125 -5.93 -13.72 -7.68
C LEU A 125 -7.44 -13.70 -8.00
N GLY A 126 -7.79 -13.57 -9.28
CA GLY A 126 -9.16 -13.62 -9.78
C GLY A 126 -10.07 -12.53 -9.21
N ALA A 127 -11.33 -12.89 -8.96
CA ALA A 127 -12.34 -11.99 -8.40
C ALA A 127 -12.32 -11.91 -6.86
N ARG A 128 -11.50 -12.73 -6.19
CA ARG A 128 -11.41 -12.75 -4.73
C ARG A 128 -10.77 -11.45 -4.23
N ARG A 129 -11.32 -10.90 -3.16
CA ARG A 129 -10.87 -9.64 -2.57
C ARG A 129 -10.66 -9.71 -1.07
N ILE A 130 -11.04 -10.82 -0.44
CA ILE A 130 -10.93 -11.02 1.00
C ILE A 130 -10.35 -12.41 1.24
N TRP A 131 -9.26 -12.43 2.00
CA TRP A 131 -8.64 -13.61 2.60
C TRP A 131 -8.69 -13.39 4.12
N PRO A 132 -9.66 -14.03 4.81
CA PRO A 132 -9.82 -13.86 6.25
C PRO A 132 -8.52 -14.11 7.01
N GLY A 133 -8.20 -13.23 7.95
CA GLY A 133 -6.95 -13.26 8.72
C GLY A 133 -5.70 -13.04 7.88
N LYS A 134 -5.80 -12.43 6.70
CA LYS A 134 -4.65 -12.13 5.84
C LYS A 134 -4.79 -10.75 5.18
N VAL A 135 -5.60 -10.67 4.11
CA VAL A 135 -5.63 -9.49 3.23
C VAL A 135 -7.03 -9.15 2.76
N ARG A 136 -7.36 -7.86 2.73
CA ARG A 136 -8.48 -7.29 1.99
C ARG A 136 -8.01 -6.35 0.90
N ILE A 137 -8.62 -6.41 -0.28
CA ILE A 137 -8.33 -5.56 -1.43
C ILE A 137 -9.58 -4.76 -1.79
N TYR A 138 -9.57 -3.45 -1.58
CA TYR A 138 -10.63 -2.56 -2.04
C TYR A 138 -10.56 -2.36 -3.55
N ARG A 139 -11.72 -2.46 -4.23
CA ARG A 139 -11.85 -2.18 -5.67
C ARG A 139 -11.50 -0.74 -5.99
N ARG A 140 -11.19 -0.49 -7.28
CA ARG A 140 -11.11 0.88 -7.81
C ARG A 140 -12.34 1.68 -7.39
N PHE A 141 -12.13 2.93 -7.01
CA PHE A 141 -13.16 3.86 -6.53
C PHE A 141 -13.82 3.51 -5.18
N GLY A 142 -13.55 2.33 -4.60
CA GLY A 142 -14.08 1.92 -3.29
C GLY A 142 -13.13 2.17 -2.11
N ALA A 143 -11.88 2.56 -2.38
CA ALA A 143 -10.90 2.90 -1.36
C ALA A 143 -10.90 4.41 -1.01
N PHE A 144 -10.30 4.74 0.12
CA PHE A 144 -10.14 6.12 0.65
C PHE A 144 -9.02 6.93 -0.03
N ALA A 145 -8.27 6.32 -0.95
CA ALA A 145 -7.10 6.93 -1.60
C ALA A 145 -7.11 6.72 -3.13
N ARG A 146 -6.54 7.68 -3.88
CA ARG A 146 -6.39 7.66 -5.35
C ARG A 146 -5.07 8.27 -5.79
N ASP A 147 -4.64 7.93 -7.00
CA ASP A 147 -3.53 8.59 -7.67
C ASP A 147 -3.81 10.09 -7.81
N GLY A 148 -2.88 10.92 -7.37
CA GLY A 148 -3.05 12.37 -7.24
C GLY A 148 -3.26 13.11 -8.56
N TRP A 149 -2.73 12.57 -9.65
CA TRP A 149 -3.04 13.09 -11.00
C TRP A 149 -4.54 12.98 -11.32
N ALA A 150 -5.22 11.91 -10.87
CA ALA A 150 -6.65 11.72 -11.10
C ALA A 150 -7.52 12.74 -10.35
N THR A 151 -6.96 13.46 -9.38
CA THR A 151 -7.60 14.57 -8.68
C THR A 151 -7.10 15.94 -9.12
N HIS A 152 -6.37 16.05 -10.24
CA HIS A 152 -5.68 17.29 -10.66
C HIS A 152 -4.74 17.85 -9.58
N GLU A 153 -4.13 16.97 -8.78
CA GLU A 153 -3.40 17.31 -7.55
C GLU A 153 -4.24 18.02 -6.48
N MET A 154 -5.55 18.21 -6.70
CA MET A 154 -6.46 18.66 -5.65
C MET A 154 -6.57 17.54 -4.61
N TYR A 155 -6.51 17.88 -3.34
CA TYR A 155 -6.49 16.92 -2.22
C TYR A 155 -5.26 15.99 -2.19
N VAL A 156 -4.27 16.21 -3.07
CA VAL A 156 -2.88 15.78 -2.86
C VAL A 156 -2.24 16.82 -1.95
N TRP A 157 -1.48 16.39 -0.95
CA TRP A 157 -0.86 17.30 0.03
C TRP A 157 0.25 18.13 -0.63
N ARG A 158 -0.13 19.20 -1.36
CA ARG A 158 0.73 20.06 -2.19
C ARG A 158 1.77 20.91 -1.41
N HIS A 159 1.97 20.63 -0.13
CA HIS A 159 3.05 21.22 0.69
C HIS A 159 4.14 20.21 1.08
N SER A 160 4.10 18.99 0.55
CA SER A 160 5.06 17.95 0.87
C SER A 160 5.21 16.99 -0.30
N GLN A 161 6.29 17.12 -1.09
CA GLN A 161 6.77 16.07 -2.00
C GLN A 161 7.25 14.80 -1.24
N ARG A 162 6.59 14.39 -0.16
CA ARG A 162 7.14 13.44 0.83
C ARG A 162 6.08 12.48 1.34
N THR A 163 6.45 11.19 1.36
CA THR A 163 5.66 10.07 1.88
C THR A 163 5.09 10.39 3.27
N THR A 164 3.79 10.17 3.44
CA THR A 164 3.01 10.61 4.60
C THR A 164 2.41 9.38 5.28
N TYR A 165 2.72 9.17 6.56
CA TYR A 165 2.12 8.12 7.39
C TYR A 165 1.02 8.72 8.22
N PHE A 166 -0.07 7.98 8.44
CA PHE A 166 -1.11 8.37 9.37
C PHE A 166 -1.12 7.40 10.55
N ARG A 167 -0.89 7.93 11.75
CA ARG A 167 -1.30 7.27 13.01
C ARG A 167 -2.80 7.50 13.17
N ALA A 168 -3.61 6.46 12.98
CA ALA A 168 -5.00 6.47 13.43
C ALA A 168 -5.01 6.09 14.93
N VAL A 169 -5.50 7.04 15.73
CA VAL A 169 -6.19 6.95 17.03
C VAL A 169 -5.63 5.98 18.09
N GLU A 170 -5.21 6.56 19.22
CA GLU A 170 -5.18 5.86 20.51
C GLU A 170 -6.56 5.27 20.80
N LEU A 171 -6.65 3.94 20.85
CA LEU A 171 -7.75 3.27 21.53
C LEU A 171 -7.66 3.63 23.03
N VAL A 172 -8.31 4.73 23.39
CA VAL A 172 -8.65 5.02 24.78
C VAL A 172 -9.45 3.82 25.27
N HIS A 173 -8.89 3.11 26.24
CA HIS A 173 -9.56 2.03 26.95
C HIS A 173 -11.00 2.45 27.31
N VAL A 174 -11.97 1.69 26.82
CA VAL A 174 -13.31 1.66 27.39
C VAL A 174 -13.47 0.30 28.08
N HIS A 175 -12.99 0.24 29.32
CA HIS A 175 -13.54 -0.57 30.39
C HIS A 175 -13.41 0.19 31.71
#